data_AF-A0A6N9L531-F1
#
_entry.id   AF-A0A6N9L531-F1
#
_cell.length_a   1.000
_cell.length_b   1.000
_cell.length_c   1.000
_cell.angle_alpha   90.00
_cell.angle_beta   90.00
_cell.angle_gamma   90.00
#
_symmetry.space_group_name_H-M   'P 1'
#
loop_
_entity.id
_entity.type
_entity.pdbx_description
1 polymer ?
#
loop_
_entity_poly.entity_id
_entity_poly.type
_entity_poly.pdbx_seq_one_letter_code
_entity_poly.pdbx_strand_id
1 'polypeptide(L)'
;MFTILFLNQKGGVGKTTLADELAFALERRGSTVAFVSTDPQGGSVHEVCDDPDYAESCDYQIVDTAGVLNDGMGDWCRAADVILIPMLPSTRDVEPTMRTYQIAKDSGTDATIRLVVNNFYAFGKLDKQLVEFLESEQVPVIAKVPRAVALSQAAAEGKSVAEHSPHSHVIPALEELADSIINEKEKKYV
;
A
#
# COMPACT_ATOMS: atom_id res chain seq x y z
N MET A 1 5.74 5.58 -16.51
CA MET A 1 4.86 4.98 -15.50
C MET A 1 5.65 4.07 -14.56
N PHE A 2 5.47 4.23 -13.25
CA PHE A 2 5.98 3.33 -12.20
C PHE A 2 4.80 2.70 -11.44
N THR A 3 4.64 1.38 -11.49
CA THR A 3 3.46 0.65 -11.01
C THR A 3 3.66 0.12 -9.59
N ILE A 4 2.77 0.55 -8.69
CA ILE A 4 2.73 0.18 -7.27
C ILE A 4 1.50 -0.68 -7.04
N LEU A 5 1.71 -1.95 -6.71
CA LEU A 5 0.63 -2.92 -6.47
C LEU A 5 0.37 -3.08 -4.97
N PHE A 6 -0.85 -2.83 -4.53
CA PHE A 6 -1.30 -3.18 -3.18
C PHE A 6 -1.88 -4.58 -3.16
N LEU A 7 -1.32 -5.46 -2.34
CA LEU A 7 -1.63 -6.90 -2.36
C LEU A 7 -1.78 -7.48 -0.96
N ASN A 8 -2.95 -8.05 -0.63
CA ASN A 8 -3.13 -8.93 0.52
C ASN A 8 -4.45 -9.69 0.38
N GLN A 9 -4.40 -11.02 0.48
CA GLN A 9 -5.58 -11.89 0.44
C GLN A 9 -6.53 -11.71 1.65
N LYS A 10 -6.06 -11.00 2.68
CA LYS A 10 -6.88 -10.64 3.83
C LYS A 10 -7.63 -9.33 3.59
N GLY A 11 -8.96 -9.38 3.70
CA GLY A 11 -9.81 -8.18 3.76
C GLY A 11 -9.65 -7.42 5.08
N GLY A 12 -9.84 -6.10 5.04
CA GLY A 12 -9.85 -5.25 6.25
C GLY A 12 -8.48 -4.83 6.79
N VAL A 13 -7.38 -5.13 6.09
CA VAL A 13 -6.02 -4.70 6.48
C VAL A 13 -5.70 -3.23 6.12
N GLY A 14 -6.60 -2.57 5.38
CA GLY A 14 -6.46 -1.17 4.96
C GLY A 14 -5.76 -0.95 3.62
N LYS A 15 -5.85 -1.89 2.67
CA LYS A 15 -5.25 -1.74 1.32
C LYS A 15 -5.70 -0.48 0.61
N THR A 16 -7.01 -0.35 0.38
CA THR A 16 -7.63 0.79 -0.30
C THR A 16 -7.31 2.11 0.39
N THR A 17 -7.45 2.17 1.72
CA THR A 17 -7.12 3.38 2.48
C THR A 17 -5.66 3.80 2.34
N LEU A 18 -4.71 2.85 2.39
CA LEU A 18 -3.30 3.16 2.22
C LEU A 18 -2.94 3.49 0.77
N ALA A 19 -3.62 2.86 -0.20
CA ALA A 19 -3.48 3.16 -1.61
C ALA A 19 -3.94 4.60 -1.90
N ASP A 20 -5.11 4.99 -1.40
CA ASP A 20 -5.61 6.36 -1.50
C ASP A 20 -4.64 7.36 -0.88
N GLU A 21 -4.24 7.15 0.37
CA GLU A 21 -3.36 8.09 1.06
C GLU A 21 -1.98 8.19 0.39
N LEU A 22 -1.48 7.09 -0.18
CA LEU A 22 -0.25 7.13 -0.98
C LEU A 22 -0.43 7.93 -2.28
N ALA A 23 -1.54 7.75 -3.00
CA ALA A 23 -1.85 8.54 -4.19
C ALA A 23 -1.89 10.03 -3.85
N PHE A 24 -2.67 10.43 -2.84
CA PHE A 24 -2.73 11.82 -2.41
C PHE A 24 -1.37 12.37 -1.99
N ALA A 25 -0.54 11.57 -1.32
CA ALA A 25 0.80 12.01 -0.91
C ALA A 25 1.75 12.20 -2.10
N LEU A 26 1.67 11.35 -3.14
CA LEU A 26 2.45 11.51 -4.37
C LEU A 26 1.98 12.73 -5.17
N GLU A 27 0.68 12.96 -5.26
CA GLU A 27 0.10 14.14 -5.92
C GLU A 27 0.49 15.45 -5.23
N ARG A 28 0.51 15.47 -3.88
CA ARG A 28 1.02 16.62 -3.11
C ARG A 28 2.49 16.94 -3.41
N ARG A 29 3.26 15.97 -3.90
CA ARG A 29 4.66 16.14 -4.37
C ARG A 29 4.75 16.52 -5.86
N GLY A 30 3.62 16.79 -6.51
CA GLY A 30 3.54 17.19 -7.92
C GLY A 30 3.61 16.03 -8.90
N SER A 31 3.44 14.79 -8.45
CA SER A 31 3.41 13.63 -9.33
C SER A 31 2.02 13.41 -9.90
N THR A 32 1.94 12.92 -11.15
CA THR A 32 0.69 12.44 -11.74
C THR A 32 0.45 10.98 -11.35
N VAL A 33 -0.77 10.65 -10.91
CA VAL A 33 -1.13 9.31 -10.45
C VAL A 33 -2.35 8.80 -11.20
N ALA A 34 -2.26 7.58 -11.73
CA ALA A 34 -3.41 6.82 -12.19
C ALA A 34 -3.79 5.78 -11.12
N PHE A 35 -5.00 5.90 -10.57
CA PHE A 35 -5.52 4.97 -9.58
C PHE A 35 -6.35 3.89 -10.26
N VAL A 36 -5.98 2.63 -10.10
CA VAL A 36 -6.69 1.47 -10.67
C VAL A 36 -7.20 0.63 -9.51
N SER A 37 -8.48 0.28 -9.51
CA SER A 37 -9.04 -0.66 -8.53
C SER A 37 -9.54 -1.91 -9.23
N THR A 38 -9.21 -3.06 -8.67
CA THR A 38 -9.80 -4.34 -9.06
C THR A 38 -10.80 -4.85 -8.02
N ASP A 39 -11.09 -4.08 -6.96
CA ASP A 39 -12.07 -4.45 -5.96
C ASP A 39 -13.49 -4.09 -6.43
N PRO A 40 -14.35 -5.08 -6.76
CA PRO A 40 -15.71 -4.81 -7.21
C PRO A 40 -16.60 -4.18 -6.12
N GLN A 41 -16.18 -4.22 -4.85
CA GLN A 41 -16.90 -3.56 -3.75
C GLN A 41 -16.61 -2.05 -3.68
N GLY A 42 -15.58 -1.57 -4.38
CA GLY A 42 -15.13 -0.18 -4.34
C GLY A 42 -14.63 0.23 -2.96
N GLY A 43 -14.81 1.52 -2.64
CA GLY A 43 -14.39 2.10 -1.36
C GLY A 43 -13.11 2.93 -1.43
N SER A 44 -12.54 3.08 -2.62
CA SER A 44 -11.52 4.11 -2.87
C SER A 44 -12.14 5.49 -2.81
N VAL A 45 -11.35 6.45 -2.34
CA VAL A 45 -11.66 7.87 -2.45
C VAL A 45 -11.23 8.40 -3.81
N HIS A 46 -10.10 7.93 -4.34
CA HIS A 46 -9.63 8.31 -5.66
C HIS A 46 -10.57 7.84 -6.75
N GLU A 47 -10.69 8.69 -7.78
CA GLU A 47 -11.35 8.35 -9.03
C GLU A 47 -10.57 7.22 -9.72
N VAL A 48 -11.28 6.16 -10.07
CA VAL A 48 -10.70 5.02 -10.77
C VAL A 48 -10.46 5.41 -12.23
N CYS A 49 -9.22 5.23 -12.67
CA CYS A 49 -8.78 5.46 -14.02
C CYS A 49 -9.07 4.23 -14.89
N ASP A 50 -10.02 4.38 -15.82
CA ASP A 50 -10.38 3.37 -16.82
C ASP A 50 -9.70 3.58 -18.19
N ASP A 51 -8.88 4.62 -18.33
CA ASP A 51 -8.15 4.97 -19.57
C ASP A 51 -6.68 4.48 -19.50
N PRO A 52 -6.32 3.42 -20.26
CA PRO A 52 -4.95 2.91 -20.28
C PRO A 52 -3.93 3.92 -20.83
N ASP A 53 -4.30 4.72 -21.84
CA ASP A 53 -3.39 5.69 -22.47
C ASP A 53 -3.06 6.80 -21.47
N TYR A 54 -4.05 7.24 -20.69
CA TYR A 54 -3.81 8.17 -19.60
C TYR A 54 -2.94 7.55 -18.50
N ALA A 55 -3.23 6.31 -18.09
CA ALA A 55 -2.46 5.63 -17.05
C ALA A 55 -0.97 5.51 -17.41
N GLU A 56 -0.66 5.16 -18.66
CA GLU A 56 0.72 5.08 -19.17
C GLU A 56 1.45 6.43 -19.17
N SER A 57 0.70 7.53 -19.33
CA SER A 57 1.24 8.89 -19.30
C SER A 57 1.60 9.38 -17.89
N CYS A 58 1.06 8.75 -16.84
CA CYS A 58 1.29 9.15 -15.45
C CYS A 58 2.66 8.74 -14.93
N ASP A 59 3.14 9.48 -13.93
CA ASP A 59 4.37 9.19 -13.20
C ASP A 59 4.25 7.87 -12.43
N TYR A 60 3.09 7.63 -11.84
CA TYR A 60 2.76 6.47 -11.04
C TYR A 60 1.42 5.85 -11.43
N GLN A 61 1.35 4.53 -11.34
CA GLN A 61 0.09 3.79 -11.34
C GLN A 61 -0.05 3.10 -9.99
N ILE A 62 -1.12 3.37 -9.25
CA ILE A 62 -1.45 2.64 -8.02
C ILE A 62 -2.54 1.64 -8.33
N VAL A 63 -2.26 0.35 -8.08
CA VAL A 63 -3.21 -0.73 -8.30
C VAL A 63 -3.69 -1.25 -6.95
N ASP A 64 -4.93 -0.91 -6.57
CA ASP A 64 -5.61 -1.47 -5.41
C ASP A 64 -6.30 -2.79 -5.75
N THR A 65 -5.92 -3.87 -5.07
CA THR A 65 -6.46 -5.19 -5.35
C THR A 65 -7.56 -5.64 -4.40
N ALA A 66 -8.54 -6.37 -4.95
CA ALA A 66 -9.52 -7.08 -4.14
C ALA A 66 -8.85 -8.03 -3.14
N GLY A 67 -9.50 -8.27 -2.00
CA GLY A 67 -9.03 -9.24 -1.01
C GLY A 67 -8.97 -10.69 -1.52
N VAL A 68 -9.58 -11.03 -2.66
CA VAL A 68 -9.53 -12.38 -3.23
C VAL A 68 -9.25 -12.25 -4.73
N LEU A 69 -7.99 -12.41 -5.12
CA LEU A 69 -7.62 -12.58 -6.52
C LEU A 69 -7.56 -14.09 -6.81
N ASN A 70 -8.57 -14.61 -7.51
CA ASN A 70 -8.62 -16.03 -7.87
C ASN A 70 -7.82 -16.34 -9.16
N ASP A 71 -7.73 -15.39 -10.10
CA ASP A 71 -7.00 -15.52 -11.36
C ASP A 71 -6.19 -14.23 -11.65
N GLY A 72 -5.01 -14.35 -12.26
CA GLY A 72 -4.22 -13.19 -12.74
C GLY A 72 -3.32 -12.50 -11.71
N MET A 73 -3.30 -12.92 -10.43
CA MET A 73 -2.43 -12.34 -9.40
C MET A 73 -0.94 -12.35 -9.80
N GLY A 74 -0.50 -13.43 -10.47
CA GLY A 74 0.88 -13.53 -10.96
C GLY A 74 1.21 -12.50 -12.05
N ASP A 75 0.26 -12.17 -12.93
CA ASP A 75 0.45 -11.15 -13.97
C ASP A 75 0.55 -9.75 -13.35
N TRP A 76 -0.32 -9.44 -12.38
CA TRP A 76 -0.23 -8.20 -11.60
C TRP A 76 1.11 -8.07 -10.88
N CYS A 77 1.55 -9.14 -10.21
CA CYS A 77 2.85 -9.13 -9.55
C CYS A 77 3.98 -8.87 -10.56
N ARG A 78 3.98 -9.53 -11.73
CA ARG A 78 5.03 -9.35 -12.76
C ARG A 78 5.00 -7.98 -13.43
N ALA A 79 3.83 -7.34 -13.52
CA ALA A 79 3.68 -6.01 -14.08
C ALA A 79 4.09 -4.89 -13.10
N ALA A 80 4.19 -5.18 -11.81
CA ALA A 80 4.51 -4.18 -10.80
C ALA A 80 6.01 -3.84 -10.77
N ASP A 81 6.33 -2.61 -10.37
CA ASP A 81 7.68 -2.21 -9.97
C ASP A 81 7.91 -2.39 -8.47
N VAL A 82 6.87 -2.14 -7.68
CA VAL A 82 6.83 -2.35 -6.22
C VAL A 82 5.53 -3.05 -5.84
N ILE A 83 5.63 -4.04 -4.95
CA ILE A 83 4.47 -4.70 -4.35
C ILE A 83 4.45 -4.32 -2.87
N LEU A 84 3.41 -3.60 -2.47
CA LEU A 84 3.11 -3.27 -1.08
C LEU A 84 2.11 -4.26 -0.51
N ILE A 85 2.46 -4.88 0.62
CA ILE A 85 1.61 -5.84 1.32
C ILE A 85 1.22 -5.25 2.68
N PRO A 86 0.05 -4.59 2.79
CA PRO A 86 -0.44 -4.08 4.06
C PRO A 86 -0.84 -5.21 5.00
N MET A 87 -0.54 -5.09 6.28
CA MET A 87 -0.97 -6.04 7.31
C MET A 87 -1.34 -5.34 8.61
N LEU A 88 -2.12 -6.00 9.45
CA LEU A 88 -2.37 -5.55 10.83
C LEU A 88 -1.39 -6.22 11.79
N PRO A 89 -1.01 -5.56 12.90
CA PRO A 89 -0.17 -6.11 13.96
C PRO A 89 -0.96 -7.08 14.83
N SER A 90 -1.42 -8.17 14.23
CA SER A 90 -2.27 -9.17 14.85
C SER A 90 -1.80 -10.56 14.45
N THR A 91 -1.80 -11.49 15.42
CA THR A 91 -1.39 -12.87 15.21
C THR A 91 -2.23 -13.57 14.14
N ARG A 92 -3.48 -13.14 13.93
CA ARG A 92 -4.38 -13.67 12.90
C ARG A 92 -4.05 -13.18 11.49
N ASP A 93 -3.24 -12.13 11.38
CA ASP A 93 -2.90 -11.48 10.11
C ASP A 93 -1.50 -11.90 9.63
N VAL A 94 -0.66 -12.48 10.48
CA VAL A 94 0.70 -12.93 10.13
C VAL A 94 0.67 -14.02 9.06
N GLU A 95 0.01 -15.16 9.30
CA GLU A 95 0.01 -16.28 8.35
C GLU A 95 -0.57 -15.89 6.97
N PRO A 96 -1.74 -15.21 6.86
CA PRO A 96 -2.25 -14.78 5.56
C PRO A 96 -1.34 -13.79 4.83
N THR A 97 -0.68 -12.89 5.56
CA THR A 97 0.27 -11.93 5.00
C THR A 97 1.50 -12.64 4.48
N MET A 98 2.06 -13.58 5.24
CA MET A 98 3.22 -14.37 4.82
C MET A 98 2.91 -15.26 3.61
N ARG A 99 1.70 -15.82 3.53
CA ARG A 99 1.23 -16.51 2.32
C ARG A 99 1.21 -15.56 1.11
N THR A 100 0.69 -14.34 1.27
CA THR A 100 0.67 -13.35 0.19
C THR A 100 2.09 -12.95 -0.23
N TYR A 101 2.99 -12.74 0.74
CA TYR A 101 4.40 -12.47 0.48
C TYR A 101 5.07 -13.58 -0.31
N GLN A 102 4.83 -14.84 0.05
CA GLN A 102 5.38 -15.99 -0.67
C GLN A 102 4.80 -16.10 -2.08
N ILE A 103 3.50 -15.87 -2.28
CA ILE A 103 2.89 -15.82 -3.61
C ILE A 103 3.53 -14.74 -4.48
N ALA A 104 3.76 -13.54 -3.92
CA ALA A 104 4.42 -12.47 -4.64
C ALA A 104 5.84 -12.88 -5.05
N LYS A 105 6.63 -13.49 -4.15
CA LYS A 105 7.97 -14.01 -4.46
C LYS A 105 7.97 -15.10 -5.53
N ASP A 106 7.00 -16.02 -5.47
CA ASP A 106 6.90 -17.16 -6.39
C ASP A 106 6.29 -16.79 -7.74
N SER A 107 5.79 -15.55 -7.91
CA SER A 107 5.18 -15.07 -9.15
C SER A 107 6.18 -14.89 -10.31
N GLY A 108 7.48 -14.90 -10.01
CA GLY A 108 8.55 -14.58 -10.96
C GLY A 108 8.65 -13.07 -11.25
N THR A 109 8.18 -12.23 -10.34
CA THR A 109 8.28 -10.77 -10.46
C THR A 109 9.70 -10.26 -10.18
N ASP A 110 10.10 -9.21 -10.91
CA ASP A 110 11.27 -8.39 -10.61
C ASP A 110 10.93 -7.21 -9.66
N ALA A 111 9.66 -7.13 -9.23
CA ALA A 111 9.19 -6.08 -8.34
C ALA A 111 9.86 -6.16 -6.97
N THR A 112 10.08 -4.98 -6.39
CA THR A 112 10.49 -4.88 -5.00
C THR A 112 9.30 -5.14 -4.09
N ILE A 113 9.35 -6.21 -3.30
CA ILE A 113 8.26 -6.57 -2.36
C ILE A 113 8.54 -5.96 -0.99
N ARG A 114 7.55 -5.30 -0.39
CA ARG A 114 7.63 -4.65 0.93
C ARG A 114 6.33 -4.80 1.72
N LEU A 115 6.44 -4.89 3.04
CA LEU A 115 5.29 -4.87 3.94
C LEU A 115 5.01 -3.47 4.48
N VAL A 116 3.72 -3.17 4.67
CA VAL A 116 3.26 -1.98 5.41
C VAL A 116 2.51 -2.45 6.65
N VAL A 117 3.03 -2.16 7.84
CA VAL A 117 2.36 -2.52 9.10
C VAL A 117 1.36 -1.41 9.45
N ASN A 118 0.09 -1.63 9.17
CA ASN A 118 -1.00 -0.70 9.41
C ASN A 118 -1.55 -0.81 10.83
N ASN A 119 -2.14 0.25 11.39
CA ASN A 119 -2.61 0.30 12.77
C ASN A 119 -1.51 0.00 13.82
N PHE A 120 -0.26 0.31 13.51
CA PHE A 120 0.89 0.06 14.38
C PHE A 120 0.81 0.86 15.68
N TYR A 121 1.13 0.21 16.80
CA TYR A 121 1.25 0.85 18.10
C TYR A 121 2.66 0.67 18.66
N ALA A 122 3.45 1.75 18.65
CA ALA A 122 4.88 1.73 19.00
C ALA A 122 5.18 1.26 20.44
N PHE A 123 4.22 1.33 21.35
CA PHE A 123 4.36 0.85 22.74
C PHE A 123 3.75 -0.54 22.96
N GLY A 124 3.13 -1.14 21.94
CA GLY A 124 2.55 -2.47 21.98
C GLY A 124 3.63 -3.54 22.02
N LYS A 125 3.55 -4.47 22.98
CA LYS A 125 4.47 -5.61 23.04
C LYS A 125 4.33 -6.51 21.81
N LEU A 126 3.10 -6.77 21.38
CA LEU A 126 2.80 -7.62 20.22
C LEU A 126 3.34 -7.00 18.93
N ASP A 127 3.13 -5.70 18.72
CA ASP A 127 3.61 -4.96 17.56
C ASP A 127 5.14 -5.00 17.43
N LYS A 128 5.86 -4.83 18.55
CA LYS A 128 7.33 -4.96 18.58
C LYS A 128 7.78 -6.37 18.23
N GLN A 129 7.15 -7.38 18.85
CA GLN A 129 7.45 -8.79 18.58
C GLN A 129 7.16 -9.17 17.12
N LEU A 130 6.12 -8.58 16.51
CA LEU A 130 5.85 -8.77 15.09
C LEU A 130 6.97 -8.20 14.22
N VAL A 131 7.42 -6.98 14.50
CA VAL A 131 8.52 -6.36 13.74
C VAL A 131 9.80 -7.18 13.88
N GLU A 132 10.16 -7.61 15.09
CA GLU A 132 11.30 -8.50 15.34
C GLU A 132 11.19 -9.82 14.56
N PHE A 133 9.99 -10.41 14.51
CA PHE A 133 9.73 -11.61 13.71
C PHE A 133 9.93 -11.36 12.21
N LEU A 134 9.34 -10.29 11.66
CA LEU A 134 9.49 -9.94 10.24
C LEU A 134 10.95 -9.67 9.87
N GLU A 135 11.70 -9.00 10.74
CA GLU A 135 13.15 -8.78 10.57
C GLU A 135 13.92 -10.12 10.56
N SER A 136 13.59 -11.04 11.47
CA SER A 136 14.24 -12.36 11.54
C SER A 136 13.96 -13.23 10.31
N GLU A 137 12.79 -13.09 9.71
CA GLU A 137 12.39 -13.75 8.45
C GLU A 137 12.89 -13.01 7.20
N GLN A 138 13.66 -11.92 7.37
CA GLN A 138 14.16 -11.06 6.29
C GLN A 138 13.03 -10.54 5.39
N VAL A 139 11.89 -10.21 6.00
CA VAL A 139 10.72 -9.65 5.34
C VAL A 139 10.80 -8.12 5.46
N PRO A 140 11.06 -7.39 4.36
CA PRO A 140 11.34 -5.96 4.43
C PRO A 140 10.07 -5.14 4.69
N VAL A 141 10.06 -4.37 5.78
CA VAL A 141 8.99 -3.43 6.12
C VAL A 141 9.37 -2.03 5.63
N ILE A 142 8.53 -1.41 4.79
CA ILE A 142 8.77 -0.05 4.28
C ILE A 142 8.14 1.03 5.16
N ALA A 143 7.03 0.73 5.84
CA ALA A 143 6.35 1.70 6.69
C ALA A 143 5.58 1.04 7.83
N LYS A 144 5.44 1.79 8.93
CA LYS A 144 4.63 1.46 10.11
C LYS A 144 3.62 2.58 10.32
N VAL A 145 2.40 2.39 9.84
CA VAL A 145 1.36 3.42 9.86
C VAL A 145 0.56 3.32 11.16
N PRO A 146 0.53 4.37 12.00
CA PRO A 146 -0.16 4.31 13.27
C PRO A 146 -1.68 4.32 13.07
N ARG A 147 -2.41 3.76 14.04
CA ARG A 147 -3.87 3.84 14.04
C ARG A 147 -4.32 5.30 14.16
N ALA A 148 -5.21 5.73 13.28
CA ALA A 148 -5.86 7.04 13.35
C ALA A 148 -7.31 6.96 12.90
N VAL A 149 -8.23 7.43 13.76
CA VAL A 149 -9.66 7.54 13.42
C VAL A 149 -9.87 8.53 12.27
N ALA A 150 -9.00 9.54 12.18
CA ALA A 150 -9.02 10.55 11.14
C ALA A 150 -8.97 9.96 9.71
N LEU A 151 -8.31 8.80 9.50
CA LEU A 151 -8.30 8.12 8.20
C LEU A 151 -9.71 7.73 7.75
N SER A 152 -10.48 7.10 8.65
CA SER A 152 -11.84 6.69 8.35
C SER A 152 -12.78 7.89 8.19
N GLN A 153 -12.56 8.97 8.93
CA GLN A 153 -13.34 10.20 8.82
C GLN A 153 -13.05 10.92 7.50
N ALA A 154 -11.78 11.03 7.11
CA ALA A 154 -11.36 11.62 5.85
C ALA A 154 -11.93 10.84 4.64
N ALA A 155 -11.83 9.51 4.68
CA ALA A 155 -12.41 8.66 3.65
C ALA A 155 -13.94 8.82 3.53
N ALA A 156 -14.65 8.95 4.66
CA ALA A 156 -16.09 9.21 4.67
C ALA A 156 -16.47 10.57 4.07
N GLU A 157 -15.55 11.54 4.06
CA GLU A 157 -15.70 12.84 3.41
C GLU A 157 -15.16 12.88 1.97
N GLY A 158 -14.60 11.77 1.48
CA GLY A 158 -13.97 11.71 0.16
C GLY A 158 -12.71 12.57 0.05
N LYS A 159 -11.90 12.64 1.12
CA LYS A 159 -10.67 13.46 1.17
C LYS A 159 -9.49 12.69 1.74
N SER A 160 -8.29 13.20 1.44
CA SER A 160 -7.06 12.88 2.15
C SER A 160 -7.16 13.24 3.64
N VAL A 161 -6.53 12.44 4.51
CA VAL A 161 -6.38 12.79 5.93
C VAL A 161 -5.58 14.07 6.13
N ALA A 162 -4.67 14.40 5.20
CA ALA A 162 -3.91 15.65 5.24
C ALA A 162 -4.80 16.89 5.02
N GLU A 163 -5.91 16.74 4.30
CA GLU A 163 -6.90 17.79 4.10
C GLU A 163 -7.94 17.83 5.22
N HIS A 164 -8.44 16.66 5.62
CA HIS A 164 -9.46 16.54 6.67
C HIS A 164 -8.92 16.89 8.07
N SER A 165 -7.70 16.42 8.40
CA SER A 165 -7.07 16.62 9.71
C SER A 165 -5.57 16.88 9.57
N PRO A 166 -5.16 18.10 9.17
CA PRO A 166 -3.77 18.45 8.82
C PRO A 166 -2.73 18.25 9.93
N HIS A 167 -3.18 18.09 11.18
CA HIS A 167 -2.32 17.86 12.34
C HIS A 167 -2.39 16.41 12.86
N SER A 168 -3.01 15.51 12.10
CA SER A 168 -3.13 14.10 12.46
C SER A 168 -1.75 13.45 12.53
N HIS A 169 -1.51 12.69 13.61
CA HIS A 169 -0.24 12.01 13.86
C HIS A 169 0.10 10.91 12.84
N VAL A 170 -0.85 10.54 11.97
CA VAL A 170 -0.64 9.55 10.91
C VAL A 170 0.06 10.13 9.69
N ILE A 171 -0.06 11.44 9.45
CA ILE A 171 0.47 12.11 8.25
C ILE A 171 1.97 11.83 8.08
N PRO A 172 2.84 12.01 9.09
CA PRO A 172 4.27 11.75 8.92
C PRO A 172 4.60 10.35 8.39
N ALA A 173 3.86 9.32 8.82
CA ALA A 173 4.09 7.95 8.36
C ALA A 173 3.65 7.72 6.90
N LEU A 174 2.61 8.43 6.44
CA LEU A 174 2.14 8.37 5.05
C LEU A 174 3.07 9.16 4.12
N GLU A 175 3.57 10.31 4.58
CA GLU A 175 4.57 11.11 3.88
C GLU A 175 5.88 10.33 3.74
N GLU A 176 6.36 9.68 4.80
CA GLU A 176 7.56 8.83 4.78
C GLU A 176 7.39 7.61 3.84
N LEU A 177 6.18 7.03 3.77
CA LEU A 177 5.88 5.97 2.80
C LEU A 177 6.00 6.49 1.36
N ALA A 178 5.45 7.68 1.05
CA ALA A 178 5.56 8.28 -0.27
C ALA A 178 7.01 8.61 -0.64
N ASP A 179 7.80 9.18 0.28
CA ASP A 179 9.23 9.44 0.07
C ASP A 179 10.00 8.14 -0.18
N SER A 180 9.68 7.08 0.54
CA SER A 180 10.29 5.76 0.35
C SER A 180 9.98 5.18 -1.03
N ILE A 181 8.75 5.38 -1.53
CA ILE A 181 8.34 4.94 -2.87
C ILE A 181 9.06 5.72 -3.97
N ILE A 182 9.21 7.04 -3.82
CA ILE A 182 9.98 7.86 -4.74
C ILE A 182 11.42 7.36 -4.82
N ASN A 183 12.03 7.05 -3.66
CA ASN A 183 13.38 6.49 -3.62
C ASN A 183 13.48 5.12 -4.30
N GLU A 184 12.47 4.24 -4.18
CA GLU A 184 12.47 2.95 -4.92
C GLU A 184 12.33 3.16 -6.42
N LYS A 185 11.55 4.16 -6.87
CA LYS A 185 11.47 4.56 -8.28
C LYS A 185 12.82 5.04 -8.80
N GLU A 186 13.47 5.96 -8.10
CA GLU A 186 14.77 6.51 -8.50
C GLU A 186 15.83 5.41 -8.65
N LYS A 187 15.92 4.47 -7.70
CA LYS A 187 16.86 3.33 -7.80
C LYS A 187 16.64 2.44 -9.02
N LYS A 188 15.41 2.36 -9.54
CA LYS A 188 15.10 1.51 -10.70
C LYS A 188 15.58 2.11 -12.02
N TYR A 189 15.72 3.44 -12.09
CA TYR A 189 16.10 4.17 -13.31
C TYR A 189 17.54 4.72 -13.27
N VAL A 190 18.35 4.31 -12.30
CA VAL A 190 19.80 4.56 -12.19
C VAL A 190 20.56 3.31 -12.58
#